data_AF-A0A2E3YA95-F1
#
_entry.id   AF-A0A2E3YA95-F1
#
_cell.length_a   1.000
_cell.length_b   1.000
_cell.length_c   1.000
_cell.angle_alpha   90.00
_cell.angle_beta   90.00
_cell.angle_gamma   90.00
#
_symmetry.space_group_name_H-M   'P 1'
#
loop_
_entity.id
_entity.type
_entity.pdbx_description
1 polymer ?
#
loop_
_entity_poly.entity_id
_entity_poly.type
_entity_poly.pdbx_seq_one_letter_code
_entity_poly.pdbx_strand_id
1 'polypeptide(L)'
;MPGEEQWTVILNSATEQWGSYGHDPELDVVRVDVKTETLARSVETMRVGIDHIRDDSAQLTFAWERSGFSVPIEVDVVTQLVPKIEEVMAAPGDSAGARETAERALSVARGIDGELGVEYARMSEALLAGLED
;
A
#
# COMPACT_ATOMS: atom_id res chain seq x y z
N MET A 1 -12.83 -16.85 -6.52
CA MET A 1 -13.89 -17.78 -6.96
C MET A 1 -15.21 -17.05 -6.96
N PRO A 2 -15.88 -16.93 -8.11
CA PRO A 2 -17.14 -16.21 -8.22
C PRO A 2 -18.28 -17.01 -7.56
N GLY A 3 -19.09 -16.32 -6.77
CA GLY A 3 -20.36 -16.80 -6.23
C GLY A 3 -21.43 -15.72 -6.40
N GLU A 4 -22.71 -16.10 -6.31
CA GLU A 4 -23.82 -15.16 -6.51
C GLU A 4 -23.81 -14.04 -5.45
N GLU A 5 -23.56 -14.39 -4.18
CA GLU A 5 -23.56 -13.43 -3.06
C GLU A 5 -22.17 -12.99 -2.60
N GLN A 6 -21.17 -13.87 -2.76
CA GLN A 6 -19.81 -13.64 -2.30
C GLN A 6 -18.78 -14.21 -3.27
N TRP A 7 -17.64 -13.56 -3.33
CA TRP A 7 -16.48 -13.99 -4.08
C TRP A 7 -15.35 -14.27 -3.10
N THR A 8 -14.62 -15.36 -3.29
CA THR A 8 -13.35 -15.55 -2.56
C THR A 8 -12.22 -14.96 -3.38
N VAL A 9 -11.51 -13.97 -2.86
CA VAL A 9 -10.29 -13.42 -3.45
C VAL A 9 -9.09 -14.03 -2.75
N ILE A 10 -8.11 -14.48 -3.53
CA ILE A 10 -6.91 -15.15 -3.02
C ILE A 10 -5.69 -14.46 -3.63
N LEU A 11 -4.76 -14.03 -2.78
CA LEU A 11 -3.42 -13.64 -3.18
C LEU A 11 -2.49 -14.82 -2.96
N ASN A 12 -1.89 -15.33 -4.02
CA ASN A 12 -1.03 -16.50 -4.00
C ASN A 12 0.41 -16.11 -4.40
N SER A 13 1.40 -16.76 -3.79
CA SER A 13 2.83 -16.48 -4.00
C SER A 13 3.43 -17.16 -5.23
N ALA A 14 2.73 -18.11 -5.86
CA ALA A 14 3.16 -18.78 -7.09
C ALA A 14 3.00 -17.86 -8.31
N THR A 15 4.08 -17.21 -8.71
CA THR A 15 4.08 -16.23 -9.81
C THR A 15 4.03 -16.84 -11.21
N GLU A 16 4.41 -18.11 -11.36
CA GLU A 16 4.44 -18.83 -12.65
C GLU A 16 3.17 -19.66 -12.90
N GLN A 17 2.21 -19.65 -11.96
CA GLN A 17 1.00 -20.44 -12.07
C GLN A 17 0.00 -19.80 -13.06
N TRP A 18 -0.47 -20.59 -14.03
CA TRP A 18 -1.53 -20.18 -14.94
C TRP A 18 -2.91 -20.52 -14.36
N GLY A 19 -3.59 -19.51 -13.85
CA GLY A 19 -4.94 -19.65 -13.29
C GLY A 19 -4.93 -20.45 -11.98
N SER A 20 -5.97 -21.26 -11.75
CA SER A 20 -6.12 -22.07 -10.53
C SER A 20 -5.73 -23.54 -10.70
N TYR A 21 -5.15 -23.92 -11.84
CA TYR A 21 -4.77 -25.31 -12.08
C TYR A 21 -3.53 -25.67 -11.27
N GLY A 22 -3.59 -26.76 -10.50
CA GLY A 22 -2.51 -27.14 -9.60
C GLY A 22 -2.35 -26.20 -8.40
N HIS A 23 -3.41 -25.47 -8.04
CA HIS A 23 -3.42 -24.58 -6.88
C HIS A 23 -3.01 -25.32 -5.61
N ASP A 24 -1.95 -24.81 -4.99
CA ASP A 24 -1.46 -25.23 -3.69
C ASP A 24 -1.90 -24.21 -2.63
N PRO A 25 -2.81 -24.58 -1.71
CA PRO A 25 -3.25 -23.72 -0.63
C PRO A 25 -2.14 -23.30 0.33
N GLU A 26 -1.01 -24.02 0.39
CA GLU A 26 0.13 -23.64 1.23
C GLU A 26 0.83 -22.37 0.72
N LEU A 27 0.60 -22.00 -0.55
CA LEU A 27 1.16 -20.81 -1.18
C LEU A 27 0.23 -19.59 -1.11
N ASP A 28 -0.94 -19.73 -0.48
CA ASP A 28 -1.89 -18.63 -0.28
C ASP A 28 -1.38 -17.67 0.81
N VAL A 29 -1.08 -16.45 0.39
CA VAL A 29 -0.64 -15.36 1.28
C VAL A 29 -1.83 -14.74 1.99
N VAL A 30 -2.95 -14.58 1.27
CA VAL A 30 -4.20 -14.08 1.84
C VAL A 30 -5.40 -14.70 1.13
N ARG A 31 -6.46 -14.97 1.91
CA ARG A 31 -7.75 -15.42 1.40
C ARG A 31 -8.85 -14.62 2.09
N VAL A 32 -9.65 -13.92 1.31
CA VAL A 32 -10.72 -13.07 1.81
C VAL A 32 -12.01 -13.34 1.06
N ASP A 33 -13.13 -13.43 1.78
CA ASP A 33 -14.45 -13.47 1.19
C ASP A 33 -14.99 -12.04 1.10
N VAL A 34 -15.35 -11.63 -0.12
CA VAL A 34 -15.81 -10.29 -0.44
C VAL A 34 -17.24 -10.36 -0.97
N LYS A 35 -18.07 -9.42 -0.56
CA LYS A 35 -19.47 -9.40 -0.99
C LYS A 35 -19.56 -8.96 -2.45
N THR A 36 -20.39 -9.64 -3.24
CA THR A 36 -20.70 -9.21 -4.61
C THR A 36 -21.49 -7.91 -4.58
N GLU A 37 -21.05 -6.93 -5.37
CA GLU A 37 -21.76 -5.69 -5.62
C GLU A 37 -22.49 -5.77 -6.96
N THR A 38 -23.75 -5.32 -7.00
CA THR A 38 -24.51 -5.20 -8.25
C THR A 38 -24.20 -3.86 -8.92
N LEU A 39 -23.60 -3.92 -10.11
CA LEU A 39 -23.26 -2.74 -10.90
C LEU A 39 -24.50 -2.17 -11.59
N ALA A 40 -24.57 -0.83 -11.66
CA ALA A 40 -25.68 -0.13 -12.32
C ALA A 40 -25.72 -0.38 -13.83
N ARG A 41 -24.54 -0.56 -14.46
CA ARG A 41 -24.36 -0.78 -15.90
C ARG A 41 -23.60 -2.09 -16.12
N SER A 42 -23.97 -2.81 -17.18
CA SER A 42 -23.24 -4.01 -17.61
C SER A 42 -21.84 -3.64 -18.10
N VAL A 43 -20.86 -4.48 -17.76
CA VAL A 43 -19.46 -4.40 -18.15
C VAL A 43 -19.09 -5.63 -18.96
N GLU A 44 -19.05 -5.50 -20.29
CA GLU A 44 -18.78 -6.64 -21.19
C GLU A 44 -17.32 -7.14 -21.08
N THR A 45 -16.37 -6.21 -21.00
CA THR A 45 -14.94 -6.53 -20.83
C THR A 45 -14.62 -6.59 -19.36
N MET A 46 -14.21 -7.77 -18.87
CA MET A 46 -13.74 -7.94 -17.50
C MET A 46 -12.63 -6.93 -17.19
N ARG A 47 -12.75 -6.24 -16.05
CA ARG A 47 -11.76 -5.28 -15.56
C ARG A 47 -11.31 -5.65 -14.16
N VAL A 48 -10.00 -5.58 -13.98
CA VAL A 48 -9.33 -5.59 -12.68
C VAL A 48 -8.52 -4.31 -12.61
N GLY A 49 -8.68 -3.53 -11.55
CA GLY A 49 -8.07 -2.22 -11.41
C GLY A 49 -7.56 -1.96 -10.00
N ILE A 50 -6.63 -1.00 -9.90
CA ILE A 50 -6.25 -0.37 -8.65
C ILE A 50 -6.67 1.09 -8.75
N ASP A 51 -7.71 1.45 -8.00
CA ASP A 51 -8.34 2.77 -8.02
C ASP A 51 -8.15 3.48 -6.67
N HIS A 52 -8.50 4.78 -6.62
CA HIS A 52 -8.49 5.59 -5.39
C HIS A 52 -7.16 5.54 -4.62
N ILE A 53 -6.04 5.62 -5.34
CA ILE A 53 -4.69 5.59 -4.78
C ILE A 53 -4.47 6.79 -3.84
N ARG A 54 -3.97 6.51 -2.64
CA ARG A 54 -3.53 7.43 -1.60
C ARG A 54 -2.09 7.08 -1.19
N ASP A 55 -1.52 7.86 -0.29
CA ASP A 55 -0.13 7.66 0.18
C ASP A 55 0.07 6.30 0.89
N ASP A 56 -0.97 5.82 1.59
CA ASP A 56 -0.93 4.61 2.43
C ASP A 56 -1.97 3.55 2.04
N SER A 57 -2.78 3.80 1.01
CA SER A 57 -3.90 2.93 0.67
C SER A 57 -4.35 3.02 -0.78
N ALA A 58 -5.05 1.99 -1.25
CA ALA A 58 -5.70 1.93 -2.56
C ALA A 58 -6.92 1.00 -2.51
N GLN A 59 -7.67 0.93 -3.61
CA GLN A 59 -8.76 -0.04 -3.76
C GLN A 59 -8.50 -0.98 -4.94
N LEU A 60 -8.49 -2.29 -4.68
CA LEU A 60 -8.57 -3.31 -5.72
C LEU A 60 -10.02 -3.46 -6.16
N THR A 61 -10.28 -3.17 -7.42
CA THR A 61 -11.61 -3.25 -8.01
C THR A 61 -11.69 -4.36 -9.04
N PHE A 62 -12.83 -5.03 -9.06
CA PHE A 62 -13.20 -6.02 -10.07
C PHE A 62 -14.58 -5.67 -10.63
N ALA A 63 -14.73 -5.78 -11.96
CA ALA A 63 -16.03 -5.60 -12.61
C ALA A 63 -16.17 -6.50 -13.85
N TRP A 64 -17.26 -7.25 -13.92
CA TRP A 64 -17.65 -8.01 -15.09
C TRP A 64 -19.17 -8.26 -15.11
N GLU A 65 -19.78 -8.14 -16.28
CA GLU A 65 -21.22 -8.16 -16.46
C GLU A 65 -21.89 -7.17 -15.50
N ARG A 66 -22.79 -7.60 -14.62
CA ARG A 66 -23.43 -6.76 -13.60
C ARG A 66 -22.87 -6.97 -12.19
N SER A 67 -21.73 -7.66 -12.08
CA SER A 67 -21.13 -8.06 -10.82
C SER A 67 -19.76 -7.40 -10.64
N GLY A 68 -19.47 -6.99 -9.42
CA GLY A 68 -18.18 -6.43 -9.06
C GLY A 68 -17.88 -6.59 -7.58
N PHE A 69 -16.69 -6.16 -7.18
CA PHE A 69 -16.33 -5.96 -5.79
C PHE A 69 -15.22 -4.91 -5.68
N SER A 70 -15.09 -4.31 -4.49
CA SER A 70 -13.96 -3.46 -4.11
C SER A 70 -13.36 -3.95 -2.80
N VAL A 71 -12.03 -4.07 -2.75
CA VAL A 71 -11.28 -4.44 -1.55
C VAL A 71 -10.28 -3.34 -1.23
N PRO A 72 -10.29 -2.79 0.00
CA PRO A 72 -9.25 -1.84 0.41
C PRO A 72 -7.92 -2.57 0.57
N ILE A 73 -6.85 -1.93 0.10
CA ILE A 73 -5.46 -2.30 0.33
C ILE A 73 -4.85 -1.19 1.17
N GLU A 74 -4.27 -1.55 2.30
CA GLU A 74 -3.54 -0.64 3.17
C GLU A 74 -2.07 -1.08 3.22
N VAL A 75 -1.17 -0.11 3.27
CA VAL A 75 0.27 -0.33 3.30
C VAL A 75 0.84 0.37 4.51
N ASP A 76 1.59 -0.36 5.34
CA ASP A 76 2.33 0.24 6.44
C ASP A 76 3.59 0.93 5.89
N VAL A 77 3.41 2.20 5.49
CA VAL A 77 4.47 3.02 4.94
C VAL A 77 5.54 3.34 5.99
N VAL A 78 5.16 3.52 7.26
CA VAL A 78 6.08 3.89 8.34
C VAL A 78 7.12 2.81 8.54
N THR A 79 6.67 1.57 8.73
CA THR A 79 7.58 0.44 9.01
C THR A 79 8.54 0.18 7.85
N GLN A 80 8.14 0.49 6.60
CA GLN A 80 9.01 0.32 5.44
C GLN A 80 9.90 1.53 5.13
N LEU A 81 9.45 2.74 5.42
CA LEU A 81 10.15 3.96 5.04
C LEU A 81 11.10 4.45 6.12
N VAL A 82 10.75 4.29 7.41
CA VAL A 82 11.62 4.70 8.53
C VAL A 82 13.01 4.06 8.45
N PRO A 83 13.17 2.74 8.27
CA PRO A 83 14.50 2.12 8.15
C PRO A 83 15.29 2.62 6.94
N LYS A 84 14.61 2.93 5.82
CA LYS A 84 15.24 3.51 4.63
C LYS A 84 15.70 4.95 4.86
N ILE A 85 14.93 5.72 5.63
CA ILE A 85 15.33 7.05 6.06
C ILE A 85 16.56 6.92 6.95
N GLU A 86 16.53 6.07 7.98
CA GLU A 86 17.68 5.82 8.86
C GLU A 86 18.93 5.37 8.11
N GLU A 87 18.81 4.50 7.11
CA GLU A 87 19.93 4.07 6.25
C GLU A 87 20.54 5.26 5.48
N VAL A 88 19.70 6.10 4.86
CA VAL A 88 20.15 7.33 4.18
C VAL A 88 20.82 8.28 5.17
N MET A 89 20.33 8.34 6.42
CA MET A 89 20.88 9.18 7.48
C MET A 89 22.18 8.65 8.09
N ALA A 90 22.38 7.34 8.14
CA ALA A 90 23.56 6.69 8.68
C ALA A 90 24.73 6.63 7.67
N ALA A 91 24.48 6.89 6.38
CA ALA A 91 25.51 6.96 5.36
C ALA A 91 26.50 8.10 5.67
N PRO A 92 27.77 7.81 6.03
CA PRO A 92 28.74 8.84 6.38
C PRO A 92 29.14 9.59 5.10
N GLY A 93 28.75 10.86 4.95
CA GLY A 93 29.20 11.60 3.77
C GLY A 93 28.69 13.00 3.47
N ASP A 94 27.69 13.58 4.16
CA ASP A 94 27.40 15.01 4.02
C ASP A 94 26.41 15.49 5.12
N SER A 95 26.88 16.15 6.18
CA SER A 95 25.98 16.73 7.19
C SER A 95 25.05 17.79 6.60
N ALA A 96 25.40 18.38 5.45
CA ALA A 96 24.50 19.25 4.68
C ALA A 96 23.42 18.45 3.94
N GLY A 97 23.76 17.31 3.35
CA GLY A 97 22.80 16.41 2.69
C GLY A 97 21.84 15.72 3.67
N ALA A 98 22.33 15.35 4.84
CA ALA A 98 21.54 14.84 5.96
C ALA A 98 20.51 15.89 6.44
N ARG A 99 20.94 17.15 6.59
CA ARG A 99 20.06 18.27 6.97
C ARG A 99 19.02 18.57 5.89
N GLU A 100 19.43 18.63 4.62
CA GLU A 100 18.51 18.85 3.49
C GLU A 100 17.46 17.73 3.41
N THR A 101 17.88 16.47 3.61
CA THR A 101 16.97 15.32 3.58
C THR A 101 15.96 15.37 4.72
N ALA A 102 16.41 15.70 5.94
CA ALA A 102 15.53 15.87 7.09
C ALA A 102 14.53 17.04 6.91
N GLU A 103 14.98 18.17 6.36
CA GLU A 103 14.12 19.33 6.05
C GLU A 103 13.08 18.99 4.95
N ARG A 104 13.46 18.22 3.93
CA ARG A 104 12.53 17.72 2.90
C ARG A 104 11.52 16.73 3.47
N ALA A 105 11.96 15.81 4.33
CA ALA A 105 11.08 14.87 5.03
C ALA A 105 10.07 15.63 5.93
N LEU A 106 10.50 16.68 6.62
CA LEU A 106 9.62 17.57 7.39
C LEU A 106 8.59 18.29 6.52
N SER A 107 8.99 18.74 5.33
CA SER A 107 8.08 19.36 4.37
C SER A 107 7.02 18.39 3.86
N VAL A 108 7.38 17.11 3.68
CA VAL A 108 6.44 16.05 3.28
C VAL A 108 5.52 15.70 4.45
N ALA A 109 6.07 15.54 5.66
CA ALA A 109 5.32 15.25 6.88
C ALA A 109 4.21 16.27 7.16
N ARG A 110 4.47 17.56 6.91
CA ARG A 110 3.50 18.65 7.05
C ARG A 110 2.36 18.61 6.03
N GLY A 111 2.53 17.87 4.93
CA GLY A 111 1.50 17.63 3.92
C GLY A 111 0.69 16.35 4.16
N ILE A 112 1.11 15.50 5.09
CA ILE A 112 0.40 14.27 5.48
C ILE A 112 -0.53 14.61 6.65
N ASP A 113 -1.84 14.55 6.41
CA ASP A 113 -2.83 14.74 7.47
C ASP A 113 -2.89 13.51 8.39
N GLY A 114 -2.93 13.73 9.71
CA GLY A 114 -3.14 12.69 10.71
C GLY A 114 -1.90 12.31 11.54
N GLU A 115 -2.03 11.23 12.32
CA GLU A 115 -1.01 10.76 13.29
C GLU A 115 0.32 10.41 12.62
N LEU A 116 0.26 9.92 11.39
CA LEU A 116 1.42 9.69 10.51
C LEU A 116 2.25 10.96 10.31
N GLY A 117 1.65 12.06 9.87
CA GLY A 117 2.37 13.32 9.66
C GLY A 117 3.04 13.85 10.93
N VAL A 118 2.41 13.62 12.09
CA VAL A 118 2.95 14.00 13.40
C VAL A 118 4.20 13.18 13.77
N GLU A 119 4.17 11.85 13.60
CA GLU A 119 5.34 11.01 13.89
C GLU A 119 6.49 11.27 12.89
N TYR A 120 6.19 11.46 11.61
CA TYR A 120 7.22 11.84 10.62
C TYR A 120 7.90 13.18 10.95
N ALA A 121 7.11 14.17 11.40
CA ALA A 121 7.65 15.45 11.81
C ALA A 121 8.58 15.30 13.03
N ARG A 122 8.13 14.55 14.04
CA ARG A 122 8.90 14.25 15.25
C ARG A 122 10.24 13.57 14.95
N MET A 123 10.23 12.55 14.09
CA MET A 123 11.45 11.83 13.71
C MET A 123 12.43 12.74 12.96
N SER A 124 11.92 13.55 12.03
CA SER A 124 12.75 14.50 11.25
C SER A 124 13.32 15.61 12.13
N GLU A 125 12.59 16.09 13.14
CA GLU A 125 13.07 17.09 14.11
C GLU A 125 14.13 16.52 15.05
N ALA A 126 13.93 15.31 15.58
CA ALA A 126 14.92 14.62 16.40
C ALA A 126 16.24 14.40 15.65
N LEU A 127 16.13 14.13 14.35
CA LEU A 127 17.24 13.96 13.44
C LEU A 127 18.02 15.26 13.21
N LEU A 128 17.33 16.38 12.99
CA LEU A 128 17.97 17.69 12.87
C LEU A 128 18.72 18.07 14.16
N ALA A 129 18.12 17.82 15.32
CA ALA A 129 18.74 18.11 16.61
C ALA A 129 20.02 17.29 16.84
N GLY A 130 20.06 16.02 16.41
CA GLY A 130 21.24 15.16 16.54
C GLY A 130 22.39 15.51 15.57
N LEU A 131 22.14 16.34 14.56
CA LEU A 131 23.16 16.84 13.62
C LEU A 131 23.79 18.17 14.05
N GLU A 132 23.28 18.79 15.13
CA GLU A 132 23.76 20.08 15.67
C GLU A 132 24.79 19.93 16.80
N ASP A 133 25.05 18.69 17.28
CA ASP A 133 26.10 18.29 18.23
C ASP A 133 27.33 17.70 17.51
#